data_AF-A0A6U3ZWX5-F1
#
_entry.id   AF-A0A6U3ZWX5-F1
#
_cell.length_a   1.000
_cell.length_b   1.000
_cell.length_c   1.000
_cell.angle_alpha   90.00
_cell.angle_beta   90.00
_cell.angle_gamma   90.00
#
_symmetry.space_group_name_H-M   'P 1'
#
loop_
_entity.id
_entity.type
_entity.pdbx_description
1 polymer ?
#
loop_
_entity_poly.entity_id
_entity_poly.type
_entity_poly.pdbx_seq_one_letter_code
_entity_poly.pdbx_strand_id
1 'polypeptide(L)'
;KPAGDEILNGHNNSSPPRLIRAAFMNQFENLANVTSHYTSTGPEIYSQLDGKVDAFIMSAGTGGTLVGVGAYLKERFFENLQQKHRMLSQSPPRIILVDPPGSSLFNKIKFGVAYASQQSERKLRRHRYDTLAEGIGLDRVTANFGLGCEMISWEKKAFAKRINETSSDQNYEQLSNNSASTTLQSKIIDDALSISDQQAVHMAHHLLRHEGLFVGSSSAMNVAGAIIVASQMPERSNIVTVVCDGGQRHTSRFWNRDFVVNEWGLKWPGDNVTDPLEHDILHQLGIKV
;
A
#
# COMPACT_ATOMS: atom_id res chain seq x y z
N LYS A 1 -23.55 -54.21 -13.95
CA LYS A 1 -23.43 -55.20 -12.85
C LYS A 1 -23.30 -54.41 -11.56
N PRO A 2 -24.17 -54.61 -10.57
CA PRO A 2 -24.16 -53.85 -9.33
C PRO A 2 -22.92 -54.24 -8.51
N ALA A 3 -22.28 -53.25 -7.88
CA ALA A 3 -21.20 -53.46 -6.92
C ALA A 3 -21.81 -54.07 -5.65
N GLY A 4 -21.32 -55.24 -5.27
CA GLY A 4 -21.72 -55.93 -4.05
C GLY A 4 -21.09 -55.30 -2.81
N ASP A 5 -21.87 -55.34 -1.73
CA ASP A 5 -21.44 -55.08 -0.37
C ASP A 5 -20.34 -56.06 0.05
N GLU A 6 -19.08 -55.62 0.06
CA GLU A 6 -18.02 -56.28 0.84
C GLU A 6 -17.77 -55.48 2.12
N ILE A 7 -18.37 -55.97 3.20
CA ILE A 7 -18.08 -55.56 4.58
C ILE A 7 -16.66 -56.01 4.91
N LEU A 8 -15.70 -55.10 4.82
CA LEU A 8 -14.35 -55.30 5.34
C LEU A 8 -14.34 -55.08 6.86
N ASN A 9 -14.56 -56.17 7.61
CA ASN A 9 -14.21 -56.27 9.03
C ASN A 9 -12.68 -56.31 9.17
N GLY A 10 -12.05 -55.14 9.15
CA GLY A 10 -10.65 -54.94 9.50
C GLY A 10 -10.54 -54.16 10.81
N HIS A 11 -9.84 -54.70 11.80
CA HIS A 11 -9.48 -54.02 13.04
C HIS A 11 -8.64 -52.75 12.74
N ASN A 12 -9.30 -51.59 12.57
CA ASN A 12 -8.64 -50.30 12.51
C ASN A 12 -8.48 -49.72 13.91
N ASN A 13 -7.33 -50.00 14.50
CA ASN A 13 -6.82 -49.35 15.70
C ASN A 13 -6.35 -47.91 15.37
N SER A 14 -7.22 -47.09 14.79
CA SER A 14 -6.93 -45.70 14.46
C SER A 14 -7.69 -44.81 15.43
N SER A 15 -6.99 -44.29 16.44
CA SER A 15 -7.48 -43.15 17.22
C SER A 15 -8.02 -42.09 16.26
N PRO A 16 -9.15 -41.42 16.58
CA PRO A 16 -9.67 -40.36 15.72
C PRO A 16 -8.54 -39.36 15.45
N PRO A 17 -8.41 -38.84 14.20
CA PRO A 17 -7.34 -37.92 13.87
C PRO A 17 -7.36 -36.78 14.89
N ARG A 18 -6.21 -36.52 15.53
CA ARG A 18 -6.09 -35.42 16.49
C ARG A 18 -6.58 -34.15 15.82
N LEU A 19 -7.50 -33.45 16.48
CA LEU A 19 -7.96 -32.14 16.02
C LEU A 19 -6.75 -31.19 16.02
N ILE A 20 -6.14 -30.95 14.85
CA ILE A 20 -5.06 -29.99 14.72
C ILE A 20 -5.72 -28.60 14.80
N ARG A 21 -5.46 -27.88 15.89
CA ARG A 21 -5.87 -26.47 16.00
C ARG A 21 -4.93 -25.64 15.12
N ALA A 22 -5.32 -25.41 13.88
CA ALA A 22 -4.63 -24.53 12.95
C ALA A 22 -5.48 -23.28 12.68
N ALA A 23 -4.82 -22.13 12.51
CA ALA A 23 -5.46 -20.87 12.14
C ALA A 23 -4.73 -20.24 10.95
N PHE A 24 -5.49 -19.76 9.97
CA PHE A 24 -4.96 -18.98 8.86
C PHE A 24 -5.36 -17.52 9.05
N MET A 25 -4.38 -16.65 9.30
CA MET A 25 -4.64 -15.25 9.69
C MET A 25 -5.14 -14.37 8.55
N ASN A 26 -4.97 -14.81 7.30
CA ASN A 26 -5.47 -14.18 6.08
C ASN A 26 -5.23 -12.65 5.99
N GLN A 27 -3.95 -12.23 5.99
CA GLN A 27 -3.57 -10.80 6.04
C GLN A 27 -4.17 -9.91 4.95
N PHE A 28 -4.63 -10.48 3.83
CA PHE A 28 -5.24 -9.73 2.73
C PHE A 28 -6.70 -9.36 3.03
N GLU A 29 -7.45 -10.26 3.67
CA GLU A 29 -8.89 -10.05 3.92
C GLU A 29 -9.21 -9.73 5.38
N ASN A 30 -8.28 -10.00 6.30
CA ASN A 30 -8.48 -9.74 7.72
C ASN A 30 -8.25 -8.25 8.05
N LEU A 31 -9.32 -7.56 8.44
CA LEU A 31 -9.32 -6.13 8.78
C LEU A 31 -8.58 -5.80 10.08
N ALA A 32 -8.15 -6.81 10.86
CA ALA A 32 -7.20 -6.60 11.95
C ALA A 32 -5.90 -5.94 11.45
N ASN A 33 -5.55 -6.15 10.19
CA ASN A 33 -4.43 -5.48 9.52
C ASN A 33 -4.61 -3.95 9.46
N VAL A 34 -5.71 -3.46 8.87
CA VAL A 34 -6.06 -2.02 8.87
C VAL A 34 -6.19 -1.48 10.30
N THR A 35 -6.86 -2.25 11.17
CA THR A 35 -7.12 -1.85 12.55
C THR A 35 -5.82 -1.60 13.31
N SER A 36 -4.82 -2.48 13.16
CA SER A 36 -3.51 -2.33 13.80
C SER A 36 -2.90 -0.97 13.48
N HIS A 37 -2.86 -0.58 12.21
CA HIS A 37 -2.25 0.68 11.79
C HIS A 37 -3.09 1.92 12.15
N TYR A 38 -4.42 1.79 12.16
CA TYR A 38 -5.31 2.86 12.60
C TYR A 38 -5.19 3.13 14.11
N THR A 39 -4.96 2.11 14.94
CA THR A 39 -4.87 2.25 16.40
C THR A 39 -3.46 2.44 16.95
N SER A 40 -2.41 2.19 16.15
CA SER A 40 -1.01 2.37 16.54
C SER A 40 -0.26 3.33 15.62
N THR A 41 0.13 2.90 14.43
CA THR A 41 1.01 3.64 13.52
C THR A 41 0.49 5.04 13.16
N GLY A 42 -0.82 5.17 12.89
CA GLY A 42 -1.45 6.47 12.63
C GLY A 42 -1.32 7.46 13.79
N PRO A 43 -1.75 7.09 15.02
CA PRO A 43 -1.53 7.87 16.22
C PRO A 43 -0.07 8.23 16.49
N GLU A 44 0.85 7.30 16.28
CA GLU A 44 2.30 7.52 16.47
C GLU A 44 2.80 8.63 15.55
N ILE A 45 2.53 8.53 14.24
CA ILE A 45 2.89 9.56 13.24
C ILE A 45 2.28 10.91 13.60
N TYR A 46 0.98 10.92 13.92
CA TYR A 46 0.27 12.16 14.26
C TYR A 46 0.88 12.84 15.50
N SER A 47 1.19 12.06 16.53
CA SER A 47 1.81 12.55 17.78
C SER A 47 3.21 13.11 17.53
N GLN A 48 4.06 12.37 16.80
CA GLN A 48 5.43 12.77 16.47
C GLN A 48 5.50 14.10 15.69
N LEU A 49 4.46 14.42 14.92
CA LEU A 49 4.38 15.62 14.09
C LEU A 49 3.44 16.70 14.66
N ASP A 50 2.97 16.56 15.91
CA ASP A 50 2.03 17.50 16.54
C ASP A 50 0.79 17.79 15.66
N GLY A 51 0.31 16.73 15.00
CA GLY A 51 -0.83 16.77 14.07
C GLY A 51 -0.59 17.49 12.74
N LYS A 52 0.64 17.90 12.43
CA LYS A 52 0.99 18.61 11.18
C LYS A 52 1.44 17.60 10.13
N VAL A 53 0.48 16.99 9.45
CA VAL A 53 0.74 16.06 8.33
C VAL A 53 -0.01 16.57 7.11
N ASP A 54 0.68 16.90 6.04
CA ASP A 54 0.08 17.40 4.80
C ASP A 54 -0.11 16.28 3.77
N ALA A 55 0.77 15.27 3.79
CA ALA A 55 0.60 14.08 2.98
C ALA A 55 1.19 12.82 3.64
N PHE A 56 0.57 11.68 3.40
CA PHE A 56 1.08 10.35 3.71
C PHE A 56 1.15 9.53 2.43
N ILE A 57 2.35 9.08 2.09
CA ILE A 57 2.64 8.40 0.83
C ILE A 57 3.26 7.06 1.15
N MET A 58 2.68 5.99 0.60
CA MET A 58 3.32 4.69 0.64
C MET A 58 2.72 3.73 -0.37
N SER A 59 3.49 2.69 -0.65
CA SER A 59 3.09 1.54 -1.42
C SER A 59 2.16 0.61 -0.68
N ALA A 60 1.44 -0.23 -1.43
CA ALA A 60 0.49 -1.19 -0.88
C ALA A 60 0.71 -2.59 -1.45
N GLY A 61 0.88 -3.56 -0.56
CA GLY A 61 0.54 -4.95 -0.79
C GLY A 61 -0.90 -5.19 -0.35
N THR A 62 -1.06 -5.64 0.89
CA THR A 62 -2.39 -5.84 1.51
C THR A 62 -3.23 -4.57 1.59
N GLY A 63 -2.60 -3.38 1.64
CA GLY A 63 -3.27 -2.08 1.80
C GLY A 63 -3.50 -1.66 3.27
N GLY A 64 -3.22 -2.53 4.24
CA GLY A 64 -3.54 -2.29 5.64
C GLY A 64 -2.91 -1.01 6.22
N THR A 65 -1.63 -0.80 5.99
CA THR A 65 -0.91 0.38 6.50
C THR A 65 -1.38 1.67 5.83
N LEU A 66 -1.46 1.70 4.49
CA LEU A 66 -1.92 2.88 3.74
C LEU A 66 -3.31 3.34 4.19
N VAL A 67 -4.23 2.38 4.29
CA VAL A 67 -5.62 2.64 4.66
C VAL A 67 -5.76 2.96 6.15
N GLY A 68 -5.12 2.20 7.04
CA GLY A 68 -5.23 2.39 8.49
C GLY A 68 -4.65 3.74 8.94
N VAL A 69 -3.44 4.09 8.48
CA VAL A 69 -2.83 5.39 8.78
C VAL A 69 -3.64 6.52 8.16
N GLY A 70 -3.98 6.40 6.86
CA GLY A 70 -4.73 7.43 6.16
C GLY A 70 -6.09 7.72 6.78
N ALA A 71 -6.80 6.68 7.21
CA ALA A 71 -8.08 6.83 7.90
C ALA A 71 -7.95 7.58 9.22
N TYR A 72 -6.93 7.24 10.02
CA TYR A 72 -6.68 7.93 11.29
C TYR A 72 -6.40 9.42 11.06
N LEU A 73 -5.48 9.74 10.15
CA LEU A 73 -5.09 11.12 9.86
C LEU A 73 -6.27 11.96 9.37
N LYS A 74 -7.10 11.43 8.45
CA LYS A 74 -8.29 12.11 7.96
C LYS A 74 -9.35 12.28 9.06
N GLU A 75 -9.62 11.25 9.86
CA GLU A 75 -10.59 11.35 10.95
C GLU A 75 -10.17 12.43 11.97
N ARG A 76 -8.89 12.45 12.38
CA ARG A 76 -8.38 13.50 13.29
C ARG A 76 -8.52 14.89 12.69
N PHE A 77 -8.25 15.05 11.39
CA PHE A 77 -8.42 16.31 10.69
C PHE A 77 -9.87 16.80 10.73
N PHE A 78 -10.84 15.96 10.34
CA PHE A 78 -12.25 16.34 10.33
C PHE A 78 -12.83 16.54 11.74
N GLU A 79 -12.41 15.76 12.73
CA GLU A 79 -12.79 16.01 14.13
C GLU A 79 -12.29 17.38 14.63
N ASN A 80 -11.06 17.77 14.27
CA ASN A 80 -10.50 19.07 14.63
C ASN A 80 -11.20 20.24 13.91
N LEU A 81 -11.60 20.04 12.64
CA LEU A 81 -12.40 21.02 11.89
C LEU A 81 -13.78 21.25 12.53
N GLN A 82 -14.39 20.21 13.08
CA GLN A 82 -15.70 20.32 13.76
C GLN A 82 -15.60 21.00 15.13
N GLN A 83 -14.49 20.81 15.86
CA GLN A 83 -14.32 21.31 17.24
C GLN A 83 -13.80 22.75 17.33
N LYS A 84 -13.03 23.21 16.35
CA LYS A 84 -12.45 24.56 16.33
C LYS A 84 -13.03 25.30 15.14
N HIS A 85 -13.42 26.56 15.31
CA HIS A 85 -13.51 27.54 14.21
C HIS A 85 -12.10 27.83 13.64
N ARG A 86 -11.29 26.79 13.39
CA ARG A 86 -9.95 26.86 12.82
C ARG A 86 -10.08 27.22 11.35
N MET A 87 -9.15 28.05 10.90
CA MET A 87 -9.12 28.66 9.57
C MET A 87 -9.51 27.67 8.46
N LEU A 88 -10.54 28.05 7.69
CA LEU A 88 -11.09 27.40 6.49
C LEU A 88 -10.08 27.13 5.36
N SER A 89 -8.78 27.39 5.57
CA SER A 89 -7.73 27.36 4.55
C SER A 89 -6.88 26.09 4.54
N GLN A 90 -7.09 25.14 5.45
CA GLN A 90 -6.34 23.87 5.46
C GLN A 90 -7.14 22.76 4.77
N SER A 91 -6.47 22.05 3.88
CA SER A 91 -7.00 20.84 3.22
C SER A 91 -6.71 19.60 4.08
N PRO A 92 -7.52 18.53 3.97
CA PRO A 92 -7.20 17.26 4.63
C PRO A 92 -5.84 16.72 4.13
N PRO A 93 -5.12 15.94 4.96
CA PRO A 93 -3.89 15.28 4.53
C PRO A 93 -4.13 14.42 3.29
N ARG A 94 -3.27 14.56 2.28
CA ARG A 94 -3.34 13.74 1.06
C ARG A 94 -2.79 12.35 1.31
N ILE A 95 -3.55 11.32 1.03
CA ILE A 95 -3.12 9.92 1.13
C ILE A 95 -2.87 9.38 -0.27
N ILE A 96 -1.61 9.05 -0.57
CA ILE A 96 -1.18 8.71 -1.93
C ILE A 96 -0.56 7.31 -1.98
N LEU A 97 -1.10 6.47 -2.85
CA LEU A 97 -0.53 5.16 -3.16
C LEU A 97 0.73 5.32 -4.02
N VAL A 98 1.81 4.61 -3.68
CA VAL A 98 2.94 4.37 -4.59
C VAL A 98 2.87 2.95 -5.13
N ASP A 99 3.02 2.76 -6.43
CA ASP A 99 2.88 1.43 -7.02
C ASP A 99 3.81 1.24 -8.22
N PRO A 100 4.29 0.01 -8.48
CA PRO A 100 5.02 -0.26 -9.71
C PRO A 100 4.10 -0.14 -10.93
N PRO A 101 4.65 0.17 -12.12
CA PRO A 101 3.90 0.17 -13.37
C PRO A 101 3.15 -1.15 -13.58
N GLY A 102 1.87 -1.04 -13.96
CA GLY A 102 1.03 -2.19 -14.30
C GLY A 102 0.21 -2.77 -13.14
N SER A 103 0.44 -2.35 -11.90
CA SER A 103 -0.36 -2.79 -10.75
C SER A 103 -1.85 -2.47 -10.89
N SER A 104 -2.71 -3.39 -10.45
CA SER A 104 -4.16 -3.20 -10.44
C SER A 104 -4.60 -2.16 -9.40
N LEU A 105 -3.84 -1.96 -8.33
CA LEU A 105 -4.17 -0.97 -7.30
C LEU A 105 -4.00 0.47 -7.82
N PHE A 106 -2.88 0.77 -8.49
CA PHE A 106 -2.69 2.05 -9.20
C PHE A 106 -3.84 2.34 -10.17
N ASN A 107 -4.20 1.37 -11.01
CA ASN A 107 -5.28 1.53 -11.98
C ASN A 107 -6.64 1.73 -11.30
N LYS A 108 -6.88 1.02 -10.19
CA LYS A 108 -8.10 1.19 -9.40
C LYS A 108 -8.25 2.62 -8.88
N ILE A 109 -7.16 3.22 -8.41
CA ILE A 109 -7.17 4.59 -7.89
C ILE A 109 -7.27 5.63 -9.02
N LYS A 110 -6.41 5.53 -10.04
CA LYS A 110 -6.35 6.54 -11.12
C LYS A 110 -7.55 6.51 -12.07
N PHE A 111 -8.05 5.31 -12.38
CA PHE A 111 -9.01 5.12 -13.47
C PHE A 111 -10.32 4.47 -13.00
N GLY A 112 -10.43 4.10 -11.72
CA GLY A 112 -11.60 3.38 -11.19
C GLY A 112 -11.67 1.91 -11.62
N VAL A 113 -10.69 1.42 -12.38
CA VAL A 113 -10.67 0.09 -13.01
C VAL A 113 -9.56 -0.76 -12.41
N ALA A 114 -9.90 -1.93 -11.88
CA ALA A 114 -8.90 -2.90 -11.39
C ALA A 114 -8.45 -3.87 -12.50
N TYR A 115 -9.22 -4.03 -13.58
CA TYR A 115 -8.92 -4.91 -14.71
C TYR A 115 -9.36 -4.28 -16.03
N ALA A 116 -8.47 -4.19 -17.02
CA ALA A 116 -8.84 -3.84 -18.38
C ALA A 116 -9.50 -5.05 -19.08
N SER A 117 -10.48 -4.83 -19.96
CA SER A 117 -11.14 -5.92 -20.70
C SER A 117 -10.19 -6.73 -21.60
N GLN A 118 -9.04 -6.15 -21.97
CA GLN A 118 -7.95 -6.85 -22.67
C GLN A 118 -7.23 -7.88 -21.78
N GLN A 119 -7.47 -7.91 -20.47
CA GLN A 119 -6.91 -8.86 -19.50
C GLN A 119 -7.77 -10.13 -19.32
N SER A 120 -8.62 -10.48 -20.29
CA SER A 120 -9.32 -11.76 -20.24
C SER A 120 -8.31 -12.92 -20.26
N GLU A 121 -8.57 -13.95 -19.44
CA GLU A 121 -7.69 -15.10 -19.15
C GLU A 121 -7.03 -15.73 -20.40
N ARG A 122 -7.70 -15.63 -21.55
CA ARG A 122 -7.25 -16.17 -22.85
C ARG A 122 -6.18 -15.33 -23.56
N LYS A 123 -5.95 -14.07 -23.18
CA LYS A 123 -5.03 -13.12 -23.86
C LYS A 123 -3.76 -12.82 -23.07
N LEU A 124 -3.58 -13.46 -21.93
CA LEU A 124 -2.53 -13.12 -20.97
C LEU A 124 -1.26 -13.93 -21.24
N ARG A 125 -0.14 -13.23 -21.43
CA ARG A 125 1.20 -13.83 -21.34
C ARG A 125 1.51 -14.14 -19.88
N ARG A 126 2.17 -15.28 -19.62
CA ARG A 126 2.51 -15.78 -18.26
C ARG A 126 3.34 -14.80 -17.42
N HIS A 127 4.14 -13.92 -18.04
CA HIS A 127 4.95 -12.90 -17.35
C HIS A 127 4.20 -11.56 -17.32
N ARG A 128 3.18 -11.47 -16.46
CA ARG A 128 2.23 -10.37 -16.54
C ARG A 128 2.77 -9.05 -15.98
N TYR A 129 3.62 -9.10 -14.94
CA TYR A 129 4.24 -7.94 -14.28
C TYR A 129 5.50 -8.39 -13.55
N ASP A 130 6.65 -8.26 -14.19
CA ASP A 130 7.94 -8.39 -13.52
C ASP A 130 8.24 -7.02 -12.90
N THR A 131 7.90 -6.85 -11.62
CA THR A 131 8.52 -5.81 -10.77
C THR A 131 9.56 -6.46 -9.87
N LEU A 132 10.70 -5.79 -9.73
CA LEU A 132 11.76 -6.15 -8.82
C LEU A 132 11.33 -5.91 -7.36
N ALA A 133 10.30 -5.06 -7.15
CA ALA A 133 9.83 -4.70 -5.83
C ALA A 133 8.94 -5.79 -5.21
N GLU A 134 9.36 -6.31 -4.06
CA GLU A 134 8.64 -7.38 -3.38
C GLU A 134 7.57 -6.83 -2.42
N GLY A 135 6.47 -7.58 -2.28
CA GLY A 135 5.40 -7.30 -1.31
C GLY A 135 4.41 -6.20 -1.71
N ILE A 136 4.49 -5.66 -2.92
CA ILE A 136 3.64 -4.58 -3.47
C ILE A 136 3.24 -4.86 -4.92
N GLY A 137 2.35 -4.05 -5.51
CA GLY A 137 1.96 -4.21 -6.92
C GLY A 137 0.98 -5.36 -7.18
N LEU A 138 -0.06 -5.49 -6.33
CA LEU A 138 -1.03 -6.58 -6.45
C LEU A 138 -1.88 -6.50 -7.72
N ASP A 139 -2.29 -7.67 -8.19
CA ASP A 139 -3.18 -7.84 -9.36
C ASP A 139 -4.66 -7.74 -9.02
N ARG A 140 -5.02 -7.59 -7.75
CA ARG A 140 -6.39 -7.57 -7.23
C ARG A 140 -6.56 -6.55 -6.10
N VAL A 141 -7.80 -6.12 -5.87
CA VAL A 141 -8.17 -5.34 -4.68
C VAL A 141 -8.44 -6.30 -3.51
N THR A 142 -7.84 -6.02 -2.36
CA THR A 142 -8.03 -6.76 -1.11
C THR A 142 -9.14 -6.12 -0.27
N ALA A 143 -9.71 -6.81 0.73
CA ALA A 143 -10.67 -6.17 1.63
C ALA A 143 -10.07 -4.94 2.34
N ASN A 144 -8.82 -5.05 2.78
CA ASN A 144 -8.09 -3.96 3.43
C ASN A 144 -7.95 -2.73 2.52
N PHE A 145 -7.50 -2.90 1.27
CA PHE A 145 -7.35 -1.80 0.31
C PHE A 145 -8.71 -1.25 -0.15
N GLY A 146 -9.72 -2.12 -0.26
CA GLY A 146 -11.09 -1.77 -0.65
C GLY A 146 -11.68 -0.67 0.22
N LEU A 147 -11.49 -0.74 1.54
CA LEU A 147 -11.89 0.30 2.49
C LEU A 147 -11.31 1.67 2.12
N GLY A 148 -10.09 1.71 1.56
CA GLY A 148 -9.44 2.94 1.15
C GLY A 148 -10.12 3.65 -0.03
N CYS A 149 -10.87 2.89 -0.84
CA CYS A 149 -11.56 3.35 -2.04
C CYS A 149 -13.01 3.81 -1.80
N GLU A 150 -13.57 3.48 -0.64
CA GLU A 150 -14.95 3.79 -0.27
C GLU A 150 -15.11 5.28 0.08
N MET A 151 -16.28 5.86 -0.20
CA MET A 151 -16.63 7.20 0.28
C MET A 151 -17.04 7.12 1.75
N ILE A 152 -16.36 7.87 2.60
CA ILE A 152 -16.60 7.88 4.05
C ILE A 152 -17.17 9.24 4.45
N SER A 153 -18.26 9.24 5.22
CA SER A 153 -18.73 10.42 5.95
C SER A 153 -17.95 10.53 7.26
N TRP A 154 -17.16 11.60 7.41
CA TRP A 154 -16.27 11.81 8.55
C TRP A 154 -16.99 12.40 9.77
N GLU A 155 -18.08 11.76 10.17
CA GLU A 155 -18.70 11.98 11.46
C GLU A 155 -17.83 11.34 12.57
N LYS A 156 -17.99 11.81 13.81
CA LYS A 156 -17.15 11.39 14.93
C LYS A 156 -17.11 9.86 15.08
N LYS A 157 -15.91 9.27 15.06
CA LYS A 157 -15.66 7.81 15.13
C LYS A 157 -16.28 6.97 14.00
N ALA A 158 -16.61 7.57 12.85
CA ALA A 158 -17.25 6.84 11.74
C ALA A 158 -16.40 5.66 11.26
N PHE A 159 -15.08 5.81 11.16
CA PHE A 159 -14.22 4.74 10.66
C PHE A 159 -14.00 3.63 11.69
N ALA A 160 -13.77 4.00 12.96
CA ALA A 160 -13.66 3.03 14.05
C ALA A 160 -14.92 2.16 14.22
N LYS A 161 -16.11 2.74 14.01
CA LYS A 161 -17.37 1.98 14.01
C LYS A 161 -17.42 1.00 12.84
N ARG A 162 -17.02 1.43 11.64
CA ARG A 162 -17.04 0.63 10.41
C ARG A 162 -16.17 -0.63 10.49
N ILE A 163 -14.94 -0.52 10.99
CA ILE A 163 -14.03 -1.69 11.10
C ILE A 163 -14.50 -2.71 12.14
N ASN A 164 -15.19 -2.26 13.19
CA ASN A 164 -15.74 -3.13 14.22
C ASN A 164 -17.01 -3.87 13.74
N GLU A 165 -17.90 -3.19 13.00
CA GLU A 165 -19.12 -3.80 12.42
C GLU A 165 -18.81 -4.79 11.29
N THR A 166 -17.78 -4.52 10.48
CA THR A 166 -17.36 -5.43 9.39
C THR A 166 -16.69 -6.71 9.93
N SER A 167 -16.27 -6.71 11.19
CA SER A 167 -15.68 -7.89 11.85
C SER A 167 -16.73 -8.89 12.34
N SER A 168 -18.02 -8.53 12.37
CA SER A 168 -19.10 -9.36 12.90
C SER A 168 -20.06 -9.95 11.85
N ASP A 169 -20.11 -9.46 10.61
CA ASP A 169 -21.07 -9.98 9.60
C ASP A 169 -20.48 -10.06 8.18
N GLN A 170 -20.51 -11.27 7.60
CA GLN A 170 -20.23 -11.52 6.18
C GLN A 170 -21.48 -11.23 5.33
N ASN A 171 -21.80 -9.96 5.06
CA ASN A 171 -22.69 -9.60 3.96
C ASN A 171 -22.40 -8.18 3.47
N TYR A 172 -21.72 -8.08 2.32
CA TYR A 172 -21.56 -6.84 1.58
C TYR A 172 -22.84 -6.58 0.77
N GLU A 173 -23.77 -5.82 1.32
CA GLU A 173 -24.79 -5.13 0.52
C GLU A 173 -24.64 -3.62 0.63
N GLN A 174 -24.75 -2.98 -0.54
CA GLN A 174 -24.62 -1.56 -0.76
C GLN A 174 -25.60 -0.77 0.12
N LEU A 175 -25.07 0.00 1.07
CA LEU A 175 -25.87 1.02 1.73
C LEU A 175 -25.96 2.26 0.83
N SER A 176 -27.15 2.43 0.29
CA SER A 176 -27.59 3.58 -0.49
C SER A 176 -27.64 4.86 0.33
N ASN A 177 -27.12 5.92 -0.28
CA ASN A 177 -27.39 7.35 -0.11
C ASN A 177 -28.49 7.73 0.89
N ASN A 178 -28.10 8.33 2.01
CA ASN A 178 -28.94 9.26 2.75
C ASN A 178 -28.25 10.63 2.80
N SER A 179 -29.03 11.65 2.44
CA SER A 179 -28.63 13.04 2.29
C SER A 179 -28.15 13.66 3.61
N ALA A 180 -26.87 14.04 3.68
CA ALA A 180 -26.36 15.07 4.59
C ALA A 180 -25.01 15.64 4.09
N SER A 181 -24.92 16.97 4.02
CA SER A 181 -23.75 17.84 3.79
C SER A 181 -22.55 17.26 3.00
N THR A 182 -22.44 17.64 1.73
CA THR A 182 -21.38 17.25 0.78
C THR A 182 -19.94 17.59 1.21
N THR A 183 -19.73 18.38 2.28
CA THR A 183 -18.39 18.87 2.68
C THR A 183 -17.59 17.91 3.57
N LEU A 184 -18.23 16.88 4.16
CA LEU A 184 -17.58 15.95 5.12
C LEU A 184 -17.37 14.54 4.55
N GLN A 185 -17.52 14.35 3.23
CA GLN A 185 -17.32 13.05 2.60
C GLN A 185 -16.05 13.01 1.77
N SER A 186 -15.20 12.02 1.99
CA SER A 186 -14.07 11.74 1.11
C SER A 186 -13.66 10.27 1.16
N LYS A 187 -12.95 9.82 0.11
CA LYS A 187 -12.21 8.56 0.16
C LYS A 187 -11.02 8.70 1.10
N ILE A 188 -10.47 7.57 1.55
CA ILE A 188 -9.20 7.60 2.28
C ILE A 188 -8.06 7.86 1.31
N ILE A 189 -7.95 7.06 0.24
CA ILE A 189 -6.87 7.19 -0.75
C ILE A 189 -7.29 8.24 -1.79
N ASP A 190 -6.51 9.30 -1.92
CA ASP A 190 -6.79 10.45 -2.78
C ASP A 190 -6.21 10.28 -4.18
N ASP A 191 -5.02 9.70 -4.28
CA ASP A 191 -4.32 9.59 -5.56
C ASP A 191 -3.32 8.42 -5.55
N ALA A 192 -2.72 8.14 -6.70
CA ALA A 192 -1.63 7.19 -6.86
C ALA A 192 -0.47 7.76 -7.69
N LEU A 193 0.72 7.20 -7.50
CA LEU A 193 1.93 7.52 -8.24
C LEU A 193 2.59 6.21 -8.68
N SER A 194 3.04 6.16 -9.93
CA SER A 194 3.78 5.02 -10.44
C SER A 194 5.28 5.26 -10.32
N ILE A 195 6.00 4.34 -9.70
CA ILE A 195 7.46 4.37 -9.55
C ILE A 195 8.04 3.12 -10.20
N SER A 196 8.93 3.31 -11.16
CA SER A 196 9.61 2.20 -11.84
C SER A 196 10.65 1.52 -10.96
N ASP A 197 10.98 0.27 -11.29
CA ASP A 197 12.06 -0.46 -10.61
C ASP A 197 13.40 0.28 -10.72
N GLN A 198 13.68 0.92 -11.87
CA GLN A 198 14.90 1.70 -12.04
C GLN A 198 14.98 2.89 -11.07
N GLN A 199 13.87 3.60 -10.87
CA GLN A 199 13.79 4.68 -9.88
C GLN A 199 13.97 4.14 -8.46
N ALA A 200 13.41 2.98 -8.14
CA ALA A 200 13.60 2.32 -6.85
C ALA A 200 15.07 1.96 -6.60
N VAL A 201 15.75 1.38 -7.59
CA VAL A 201 17.19 1.05 -7.52
C VAL A 201 18.03 2.32 -7.30
N HIS A 202 17.79 3.38 -8.09
CA HIS A 202 18.48 4.66 -7.89
C HIS A 202 18.26 5.22 -6.47
N MET A 203 17.01 5.24 -6.01
CA MET A 203 16.66 5.75 -4.69
C MET A 203 17.29 4.95 -3.55
N ALA A 204 17.28 3.62 -3.62
CA ALA A 204 17.88 2.76 -2.61
C ALA A 204 19.38 3.05 -2.45
N HIS A 205 20.09 3.20 -3.57
CA HIS A 205 21.51 3.54 -3.57
C HIS A 205 21.78 4.97 -3.09
N HIS A 206 20.91 5.92 -3.44
CA HIS A 206 20.99 7.29 -2.94
C HIS A 206 20.86 7.32 -1.41
N LEU A 207 19.83 6.66 -0.87
CA LEU A 207 19.62 6.53 0.57
C LEU A 207 20.80 5.87 1.29
N LEU A 208 21.37 4.81 0.71
CA LEU A 208 22.54 4.16 1.30
C LEU A 208 23.76 5.10 1.36
N ARG A 209 24.02 5.85 0.28
CA ARG A 209 25.23 6.69 0.16
C ARG A 209 25.14 8.00 0.92
N HIS A 210 23.97 8.63 0.95
CA HIS A 210 23.79 9.98 1.49
C HIS A 210 23.17 9.98 2.89
N GLU A 211 22.29 9.01 3.19
CA GLU A 211 21.57 8.93 4.47
C GLU A 211 22.03 7.75 5.34
N GLY A 212 22.87 6.86 4.81
CA GLY A 212 23.31 5.64 5.52
C GLY A 212 22.19 4.61 5.71
N LEU A 213 21.08 4.72 4.96
CA LEU A 213 19.91 3.86 5.08
C LEU A 213 19.96 2.70 4.10
N PHE A 214 20.21 1.49 4.60
CA PHE A 214 20.18 0.26 3.81
C PHE A 214 18.77 -0.35 3.78
N VAL A 215 17.99 -0.04 2.74
CA VAL A 215 16.55 -0.31 2.68
C VAL A 215 16.16 -1.33 1.62
N GLY A 216 14.99 -1.97 1.79
CA GLY A 216 14.38 -2.81 0.76
C GLY A 216 13.75 -2.03 -0.40
N SER A 217 13.28 -2.77 -1.40
CA SER A 217 12.75 -2.21 -2.65
C SER A 217 11.51 -1.33 -2.46
N SER A 218 10.55 -1.77 -1.64
CA SER A 218 9.31 -1.03 -1.39
C SER A 218 9.55 0.25 -0.60
N SER A 219 10.48 0.21 0.37
CA SER A 219 10.97 1.38 1.09
C SER A 219 11.60 2.42 0.14
N ALA A 220 12.40 1.97 -0.83
CA ALA A 220 12.98 2.87 -1.81
C ALA A 220 11.93 3.51 -2.73
N MET A 221 10.92 2.73 -3.17
CA MET A 221 9.79 3.28 -3.92
C MET A 221 8.99 4.31 -3.11
N ASN A 222 8.74 4.01 -1.84
CA ASN A 222 8.04 4.89 -0.91
C ASN A 222 8.73 6.26 -0.80
N VAL A 223 10.05 6.28 -0.60
CA VAL A 223 10.84 7.53 -0.53
C VAL A 223 10.88 8.24 -1.87
N ALA A 224 11.08 7.51 -2.98
CA ALA A 224 11.03 8.10 -4.32
C ALA A 224 9.69 8.81 -4.58
N GLY A 225 8.58 8.16 -4.23
CA GLY A 225 7.25 8.75 -4.34
C GLY A 225 7.05 9.96 -3.43
N ALA A 226 7.57 9.91 -2.20
CA ALA A 226 7.51 11.04 -1.27
C ALA A 226 8.25 12.28 -1.82
N ILE A 227 9.43 12.12 -2.42
CA ILE A 227 10.20 13.23 -3.02
C ILE A 227 9.46 13.83 -4.22
N ILE A 228 8.88 13.00 -5.10
CA ILE A 228 8.10 13.47 -6.25
C ILE A 228 6.86 14.24 -5.80
N VAL A 229 6.19 13.79 -4.73
CA VAL A 229 5.05 14.52 -4.16
C VAL A 229 5.53 15.82 -3.50
N ALA A 230 6.66 15.79 -2.81
CA ALA A 230 7.26 16.97 -2.18
C ALA A 230 7.57 18.08 -3.18
N SER A 231 8.07 17.75 -4.37
CA SER A 231 8.36 18.74 -5.40
C SER A 231 7.10 19.43 -5.97
N GLN A 232 5.90 18.95 -5.63
CA GLN A 232 4.61 19.47 -6.08
C GLN A 232 3.80 20.14 -4.96
N MET A 233 4.30 20.12 -3.73
CA MET A 233 3.63 20.66 -2.56
C MET A 233 4.22 22.01 -2.14
N PRO A 234 3.47 22.86 -1.41
CA PRO A 234 3.99 24.10 -0.88
C PRO A 234 5.25 23.89 -0.04
N GLU A 235 6.12 24.90 -0.02
CA GLU A 235 7.28 24.89 0.86
C GLU A 235 6.84 24.69 2.32
N ARG A 236 7.62 23.91 3.07
CA ARG A 236 7.37 23.54 4.48
C ARG A 236 6.18 22.59 4.70
N SER A 237 5.66 21.94 3.65
CA SER A 237 4.75 20.82 3.83
C SER A 237 5.43 19.62 4.50
N ASN A 238 4.72 18.99 5.43
CA ASN A 238 5.14 17.79 6.13
C ASN A 238 4.62 16.54 5.41
N ILE A 239 5.55 15.81 4.81
CA ILE A 239 5.28 14.67 3.95
C ILE A 239 5.86 13.43 4.62
N VAL A 240 5.02 12.42 4.84
CA VAL A 240 5.37 11.23 5.60
C VAL A 240 5.34 10.00 4.71
N THR A 241 6.32 9.13 4.89
CA THR A 241 6.35 7.80 4.28
C THR A 241 6.91 6.78 5.27
N VAL A 242 6.87 5.49 4.92
CA VAL A 242 7.31 4.38 5.77
C VAL A 242 8.44 3.62 5.09
N VAL A 243 9.51 3.36 5.83
CA VAL A 243 10.54 2.39 5.46
C VAL A 243 10.13 1.04 6.03
N CYS A 244 9.64 0.14 5.17
CA CYS A 244 8.98 -1.11 5.55
C CYS A 244 9.97 -2.17 6.06
N ASP A 245 11.08 -2.35 5.34
CA ASP A 245 12.11 -3.31 5.68
C ASP A 245 13.51 -2.88 5.19
N GLY A 246 14.51 -3.57 5.72
CA GLY A 246 15.93 -3.33 5.42
C GLY A 246 16.43 -4.15 4.24
N GLY A 247 17.48 -3.65 3.58
CA GLY A 247 18.05 -4.21 2.36
C GLY A 247 18.58 -5.64 2.49
N GLN A 248 18.87 -6.10 3.71
CA GLN A 248 19.38 -7.45 3.98
C GLN A 248 18.44 -8.56 3.49
N ARG A 249 17.14 -8.30 3.48
CA ARG A 249 16.11 -9.24 2.98
C ARG A 249 16.11 -9.39 1.47
N HIS A 250 16.73 -8.45 0.75
CA HIS A 250 16.68 -8.35 -0.70
C HIS A 250 18.03 -8.55 -1.38
N THR A 251 18.99 -9.17 -0.66
CA THR A 251 20.38 -9.37 -1.10
C THR A 251 20.54 -10.32 -2.28
N SER A 252 19.60 -11.24 -2.49
CA SER A 252 19.64 -12.21 -3.60
C SER A 252 19.15 -11.62 -4.93
N ARG A 253 18.30 -10.58 -4.88
CA ARG A 253 17.65 -9.98 -6.07
C ARG A 253 17.87 -8.47 -6.15
N PHE A 254 17.11 -7.65 -5.42
CA PHE A 254 17.14 -6.18 -5.54
C PHE A 254 18.52 -5.56 -5.27
N TRP A 255 19.29 -6.11 -4.33
CA TRP A 255 20.66 -5.67 -4.02
C TRP A 255 21.75 -6.56 -4.67
N ASN A 256 21.36 -7.44 -5.59
CA ASN A 256 22.30 -8.26 -6.36
C ASN A 256 22.54 -7.61 -7.72
N ARG A 257 23.75 -7.06 -7.93
CA ARG A 257 24.12 -6.39 -9.17
C ARG A 257 23.92 -7.27 -10.40
N ASP A 258 24.34 -8.53 -10.35
CA ASP A 258 24.24 -9.42 -11.51
C ASP A 258 22.77 -9.71 -11.84
N PHE A 259 21.93 -9.90 -10.82
CA PHE A 259 20.49 -10.05 -11.01
C PHE A 259 19.88 -8.78 -11.62
N VAL A 260 20.14 -7.61 -11.04
CA VAL A 260 19.59 -6.32 -11.47
C VAL A 260 20.00 -5.98 -12.90
N VAL A 261 21.27 -6.18 -13.26
CA VAL A 261 21.80 -5.80 -14.58
C VAL A 261 21.54 -6.87 -15.63
N ASN A 262 21.93 -8.12 -15.36
CA ASN A 262 21.97 -9.16 -16.39
C ASN A 262 20.66 -9.94 -16.49
N GLU A 263 19.98 -10.19 -15.36
CA GLU A 263 18.72 -10.93 -15.37
C GLU A 263 17.51 -10.00 -15.57
N TRP A 264 17.52 -8.82 -14.94
CA TRP A 264 16.41 -7.86 -14.99
C TRP A 264 16.56 -6.75 -16.03
N GLY A 265 17.79 -6.41 -16.43
CA GLY A 265 18.06 -5.41 -17.46
C GLY A 265 18.01 -3.96 -17.00
N LEU A 266 18.26 -3.68 -15.71
CA LEU A 266 18.34 -2.33 -15.16
C LEU A 266 19.79 -1.83 -15.11
N LYS A 267 19.95 -0.52 -14.90
CA LYS A 267 21.24 0.10 -14.66
C LYS A 267 21.59 0.04 -13.18
N TRP A 268 22.80 -0.41 -12.87
CA TRP A 268 23.34 -0.36 -11.51
C TRP A 268 23.91 1.04 -11.22
N PRO A 269 23.54 1.70 -10.11
CA PRO A 269 23.98 3.07 -9.85
C PRO A 269 25.48 3.16 -9.59
N GLY A 270 26.21 3.93 -10.40
CA GLY A 270 27.66 4.14 -10.31
C GLY A 270 28.48 3.38 -11.37
N ASP A 271 27.82 2.70 -12.32
CA ASP A 271 28.49 2.03 -13.42
C ASP A 271 29.02 3.02 -14.49
N ASN A 272 28.48 4.25 -14.57
CA ASN A 272 28.87 5.25 -15.57
C ASN A 272 29.40 6.55 -14.94
N VAL A 273 30.57 6.47 -14.32
CA VAL A 273 31.27 7.56 -13.59
C VAL A 273 31.42 8.87 -14.37
N THR A 274 31.21 8.87 -15.70
CA THR A 274 31.31 10.06 -16.55
C THR A 274 30.01 10.84 -16.70
N ASP A 275 28.87 10.30 -16.28
CA ASP A 275 27.57 10.95 -16.39
C ASP A 275 27.25 11.75 -15.09
N PRO A 276 27.32 13.09 -15.11
CA PRO A 276 27.02 13.89 -13.92
C PRO A 276 25.56 13.74 -13.46
N LEU A 277 24.65 13.31 -14.34
CA LEU A 277 23.24 13.06 -14.00
C LEU A 277 23.03 11.70 -13.32
N GLU A 278 24.06 10.85 -13.23
CA GLU A 278 23.99 9.58 -12.50
C GLU A 278 23.95 9.78 -10.98
N HIS A 279 24.32 10.96 -10.49
CA HIS A 279 24.28 11.30 -9.06
C HIS A 279 23.14 12.27 -8.69
N ASP A 280 22.43 12.81 -9.68
CA ASP A 280 21.29 13.69 -9.44
C ASP A 280 20.00 12.87 -9.28
N ILE A 281 19.62 12.64 -8.03
CA ILE A 281 18.41 11.88 -7.71
C ILE A 281 17.14 12.57 -8.20
N LEU A 282 17.11 13.91 -8.26
CA LEU A 282 15.92 14.63 -8.74
C LEU A 282 15.73 14.38 -10.23
N HIS A 283 16.81 14.47 -11.02
CA HIS A 283 16.79 14.10 -12.42
C HIS A 283 16.40 12.63 -12.63
N GLN A 284 16.95 11.70 -11.84
CA GLN A 284 16.62 10.27 -11.91
C GLN A 284 15.15 9.96 -11.58
N LEU A 285 14.53 10.80 -10.75
CA LEU A 285 13.09 10.74 -10.46
C LEU A 285 12.23 11.46 -11.51
N GLY A 286 12.84 12.12 -12.50
CA GLY A 286 12.15 12.88 -13.54
C GLY A 286 11.65 14.25 -13.08
N ILE A 287 12.18 14.77 -11.98
CA ILE A 287 11.85 16.08 -11.43
C ILE A 287 12.69 17.12 -12.16
N LYS A 288 12.03 18.12 -12.77
CA LYS A 288 12.70 19.27 -13.37
C LYS A 288 12.90 20.33 -12.29
N VAL A 289 14.16 20.65 -12.00
CA VAL A 289 14.58 21.72 -11.08
C VAL A 289 14.73 23.03 -11.83
#